data_AF-A0A699UVF7-F1
#
_entry.id   AF-A0A699UVF7-F1
#
_cell.length_a   1.000
_cell.length_b   1.000
_cell.length_c   1.000
_cell.angle_alpha   90.00
_cell.angle_beta   90.00
_cell.angle_gamma   90.00
#
_symmetry.space_group_name_H-M   'P 1'
#
loop_
_entity.id
_entity.type
_entity.pdbx_description
1 polymer ?
#
loop_
_entity_poly.entity_id
_entity_poly.type
_entity_poly.pdbx_seq_one_letter_code
_entity_poly.pdbx_strand_id
1 'polypeptide(L)'
;YWASLRIEPDLISQIKEAQKEDSEIWTIVENLDKQVEFRLDDDNVLWQDTRLVKIEHQRASGLLQQLDIPVWKWDEISIYFVTGLPQTQRRHDAIWFVMDRLTKSAHFLPIRKDYSVSRLAEI
;
A
#
# COMPACT_ATOMS: atom_id res chain seq x y z
N TYR A 1 -7.66 7.72 -35.11
CA TYR A 1 -7.13 6.42 -34.65
C TYR A 1 -6.88 6.51 -33.16
N TRP A 2 -7.74 5.89 -32.35
CA TRP A 2 -7.54 5.81 -30.89
C TRP A 2 -7.22 4.35 -30.56
N ALA A 3 -6.03 4.08 -30.03
CA ALA A 3 -5.68 2.78 -29.48
C ALA A 3 -6.02 2.78 -27.99
N SER A 4 -6.86 1.86 -27.54
CA SER A 4 -7.08 1.62 -26.11
C SER A 4 -6.19 0.46 -25.66
N LEU A 5 -5.18 0.74 -24.84
CA LEU A 5 -4.44 -0.27 -24.11
C LEU A 5 -5.17 -0.51 -22.79
N ARG A 6 -5.81 -1.67 -22.64
CA ARG A 6 -6.35 -2.13 -21.36
C ARG A 6 -5.27 -2.95 -20.67
N ILE A 7 -4.77 -2.44 -19.54
CA ILE A 7 -3.90 -3.19 -18.63
C ILE A 7 -4.85 -3.83 -17.61
N GLU A 8 -5.19 -5.10 -17.81
CA GLU A 8 -5.91 -5.88 -16.80
C GLU A 8 -4.91 -6.21 -15.67
N PRO A 9 -5.18 -5.81 -14.41
CA PRO A 9 -4.30 -6.15 -13.29
C PRO A 9 -4.24 -7.67 -13.10
N ASP A 10 -3.03 -8.23 -13.17
CA ASP A 10 -2.79 -9.68 -12.96
C ASP A 10 -2.89 -10.09 -11.48
N LEU A 11 -3.05 -9.13 -10.58
CA LEU A 11 -3.08 -9.30 -9.14
C LEU A 11 -4.11 -10.34 -8.69
N ILE A 12 -5.31 -10.33 -9.28
CA ILE A 12 -6.36 -11.31 -8.93
C ILE A 12 -5.92 -12.73 -9.31
N SER A 13 -5.33 -12.91 -10.49
CA SER A 13 -4.80 -14.19 -10.94
C SER A 13 -3.66 -14.67 -10.03
N GLN A 14 -2.75 -13.77 -9.65
CA GLN A 14 -1.66 -14.10 -8.73
C GLN A 14 -2.19 -14.54 -7.36
N ILE A 15 -3.24 -13.90 -6.84
CA ILE A 15 -3.85 -14.29 -5.57
C ILE A 15 -4.51 -15.66 -5.69
N LYS A 16 -5.26 -15.92 -6.78
CA LYS A 16 -5.90 -17.23 -7.01
C LYS A 16 -4.89 -18.37 -7.05
N GLU A 17 -3.77 -18.21 -7.77
CA GLU A 17 -2.73 -19.25 -7.83
C GLU A 17 -2.04 -19.42 -6.47
N ALA A 18 -1.74 -18.33 -5.76
CA ALA A 18 -1.14 -18.41 -4.43
C ALA A 18 -2.04 -19.13 -3.42
N GLN A 19 -3.36 -18.98 -3.51
CA GLN A 19 -4.28 -19.65 -2.59
C GLN A 19 -4.24 -21.19 -2.71
N LYS A 20 -3.98 -21.71 -3.92
CA LYS A 20 -3.98 -23.16 -4.17
C LYS A 20 -2.85 -23.88 -3.43
N GLU A 21 -1.72 -23.20 -3.29
CA GLU A 21 -0.49 -23.76 -2.69
C GLU A 21 -0.39 -23.51 -1.17
N ASP A 22 -1.34 -22.78 -0.57
CA ASP A 22 -1.28 -22.34 0.82
C ASP A 22 -1.96 -23.31 1.81
N SER A 23 -1.15 -24.01 2.61
CA SER A 23 -1.63 -24.96 3.63
C SER A 23 -2.44 -24.31 4.77
N GLU A 24 -2.20 -23.04 5.08
CA GLU A 24 -2.96 -22.33 6.12
C GLU A 24 -4.38 -22.03 5.64
N ILE A 25 -4.56 -21.71 4.36
CA ILE A 25 -5.89 -21.56 3.75
C ILE A 25 -6.67 -22.86 3.84
N TRP A 26 -6.05 -23.99 3.51
CA TRP A 26 -6.71 -25.29 3.61
C TRP A 26 -7.10 -25.64 5.06
N THR A 27 -6.29 -25.24 6.03
CA THR A 27 -6.63 -25.39 7.47
C THR A 27 -7.84 -24.54 7.84
N ILE A 28 -7.96 -23.32 7.29
CA ILE A 28 -9.15 -22.46 7.48
C ILE A 28 -10.37 -23.10 6.81
N VAL A 29 -10.22 -23.63 5.60
CA VAL A 29 -11.26 -24.36 4.85
C VAL A 29 -11.77 -25.58 5.62
N GLU A 30 -10.89 -26.33 6.29
CA GLU A 30 -11.31 -27.45 7.15
C GLU A 30 -12.09 -27.00 8.39
N ASN A 31 -11.81 -25.80 8.91
CA ASN A 31 -12.51 -25.22 10.06
C ASN A 31 -13.79 -24.44 9.68
N LEU A 32 -14.00 -24.20 8.39
CA LEU A 32 -15.06 -23.36 7.82
C LEU A 32 -16.47 -23.90 8.06
N ASP A 33 -16.61 -25.21 8.25
CA ASP A 33 -17.88 -25.86 8.65
C ASP A 33 -18.49 -25.28 9.94
N LYS A 34 -17.70 -24.51 10.71
CA LYS A 34 -18.10 -23.83 11.94
C LYS A 34 -18.28 -22.30 11.80
N GLN A 35 -17.95 -21.67 10.67
CA GLN A 35 -18.04 -20.21 10.48
C GLN A 35 -18.79 -19.81 9.20
N VAL A 36 -19.83 -18.96 9.35
CA VAL A 36 -20.81 -18.62 8.29
C VAL A 36 -20.32 -17.53 7.32
N GLU A 37 -19.18 -16.89 7.60
CA GLU A 37 -18.74 -15.66 6.90
C GLU A 37 -17.83 -15.92 5.68
N PHE A 38 -17.26 -17.11 5.57
CA PHE A 38 -16.36 -17.48 4.48
C PHE A 38 -17.04 -18.43 3.49
N ARG A 39 -16.70 -18.32 2.20
CA ARG A 39 -17.26 -19.14 1.12
C ARG A 39 -16.21 -19.48 0.09
N LEU A 40 -16.30 -20.67 -0.49
CA LEU A 40 -15.55 -21.06 -1.67
C LEU A 40 -16.39 -20.82 -2.92
N ASP A 41 -15.76 -20.38 -4.01
CA ASP A 41 -16.38 -20.34 -5.34
C ASP A 41 -16.11 -21.65 -6.13
N ASP A 42 -16.62 -21.71 -7.37
CA ASP A 42 -16.45 -22.85 -8.27
C ASP A 42 -14.97 -23.14 -8.64
N ASP A 43 -14.08 -22.17 -8.46
CA ASP A 43 -12.64 -22.29 -8.72
C ASP A 43 -11.85 -22.71 -7.45
N ASN A 44 -12.53 -23.08 -6.35
CA ASN A 44 -11.95 -23.32 -5.01
C ASN A 44 -11.20 -22.10 -4.44
N VAL A 45 -11.63 -20.90 -4.80
CA VAL A 45 -11.06 -19.64 -4.28
C VAL A 45 -11.83 -19.21 -3.05
N LEU A 46 -11.12 -18.82 -2.00
CA LEU A 46 -11.71 -18.42 -0.73
C LEU A 46 -12.11 -16.93 -0.73
N TRP A 47 -13.37 -16.69 -0.41
CA TRP A 47 -14.01 -15.37 -0.32
C TRP A 47 -14.56 -15.11 1.08
N GLN A 48 -14.52 -13.85 1.50
CA GLN A 48 -15.25 -13.33 2.65
C GLN A 48 -16.23 -12.26 2.13
N ASP A 49 -17.53 -12.57 2.14
CA ASP A 49 -18.58 -11.80 1.46
C ASP A 49 -18.28 -11.49 -0.03
N THR A 50 -17.75 -10.31 -0.31
CA THR A 50 -17.41 -9.81 -1.66
C THR A 50 -15.91 -9.58 -1.83
N ARG A 51 -15.10 -9.95 -0.83
CA ARG A 51 -13.65 -9.72 -0.79
C ARG A 51 -12.90 -11.04 -0.96
N LEU A 52 -11.91 -11.01 -1.83
CA LEU A 52 -10.98 -12.11 -2.04
C LEU A 52 -10.06 -12.23 -0.82
N VAL A 53 -9.98 -13.42 -0.22
CA VAL A 53 -9.07 -13.65 0.90
C VAL A 53 -7.64 -13.71 0.38
N LYS A 54 -6.68 -13.11 1.08
CA LYS A 54 -5.26 -13.30 0.79
C LYS A 54 -4.56 -13.49 2.12
N ILE A 55 -3.91 -14.63 2.32
CA ILE A 55 -3.03 -14.80 3.46
C ILE A 55 -1.71 -14.11 3.13
N GLU A 56 -1.27 -13.27 4.05
CA GLU A 56 -0.01 -12.56 3.93
C GLU A 56 1.06 -13.36 4.68
N HIS A 57 1.82 -14.21 3.98
CA HIS A 57 3.00 -14.88 4.57
C HIS A 57 4.20 -13.93 4.70
N GLN A 58 3.97 -12.70 5.17
CA GLN A 58 5.08 -11.90 5.64
C GLN A 58 5.68 -12.65 6.82
N ARG A 59 6.99 -12.91 6.75
CA ARG A 59 7.76 -13.23 7.95
C ARG A 59 7.38 -12.16 8.97
N ALA A 60 6.91 -12.57 10.16
CA ALA A 60 6.57 -11.62 11.22
C ALA A 60 7.72 -10.62 11.32
N SER A 61 7.47 -9.41 10.85
CA SER A 61 8.45 -8.33 10.88
C SER A 61 8.62 -8.10 12.37
N GLY A 62 9.72 -8.64 12.93
CA GLY A 62 9.85 -8.84 14.38
C GLY A 62 9.46 -7.57 15.14
N LEU A 63 8.86 -7.71 16.33
CA LEU A 63 8.29 -6.63 17.17
C LEU A 63 8.56 -5.23 16.60
N LEU A 64 7.65 -4.75 15.74
CA LEU A 64 7.72 -3.37 15.27
C LEU A 64 7.68 -2.50 16.52
N GLN A 65 8.81 -1.84 16.84
CA GLN A 65 8.85 -0.94 17.96
C GLN A 65 7.86 0.18 17.67
N GLN A 66 6.79 0.22 18.46
CA GLN A 66 5.85 1.32 18.38
C GLN A 66 6.63 2.59 18.74
N LEU A 67 6.78 3.48 17.76
CA LEU A 67 7.36 4.79 18.00
C LEU A 67 6.47 5.53 19.00
N ASP A 68 7.08 6.22 19.95
CA ASP A 68 6.37 7.01 20.95
C ASP A 68 5.36 7.95 20.30
N ILE A 69 4.24 8.18 21.00
CA ILE A 69 3.21 9.09 20.52
C ILE A 69 3.67 10.52 20.85
N PRO A 70 3.89 11.38 19.85
CA PRO A 70 4.27 12.77 20.09
C PRO A 70 3.19 13.49 20.89
N VAL A 71 3.59 14.35 21.83
CA VAL A 71 2.66 15.01 22.75
C VAL A 71 2.12 16.32 22.16
N TRP A 72 2.88 16.93 21.25
CA TRP A 72 2.56 18.24 20.67
C TRP A 72 2.59 18.23 19.14
N LYS A 73 1.86 19.18 18.53
CA LYS A 73 1.92 19.40 17.08
C LYS A 73 3.33 19.82 16.69
N TRP A 74 3.87 19.23 15.62
CA TRP A 74 5.22 19.41 15.09
C TRP A 74 6.36 18.86 15.95
N ASP A 75 6.05 18.14 17.03
CA ASP A 75 7.04 17.47 17.87
C ASP A 75 7.75 16.34 17.10
N GLU A 76 6.99 15.65 16.23
CA GLU A 76 7.55 14.66 15.34
C GLU A 76 6.99 14.78 13.92
N ILE A 77 7.92 15.02 12.99
CA ILE A 77 7.65 15.26 11.59
C ILE A 77 8.28 14.13 10.77
N SER A 78 7.49 13.53 9.90
CA SER A 78 7.99 12.59 8.91
C SER A 78 8.09 13.26 7.55
N ILE A 79 9.23 13.09 6.90
CA ILE A 79 9.59 13.73 5.63
C ILE A 79 9.78 12.63 4.59
N TYR A 80 9.17 12.79 3.43
CA TYR A 80 9.22 11.79 2.39
C TYR A 80 9.17 12.40 0.99
N PHE A 81 9.66 11.65 0.00
CA PHE A 81 9.74 12.07 -1.38
C PHE A 81 9.12 11.02 -2.31
N VAL A 82 8.25 11.48 -3.20
CA VAL A 82 7.74 10.69 -4.33
C VAL A 82 8.37 11.24 -5.60
N THR A 83 9.11 10.40 -6.33
CA THR A 83 9.81 10.78 -7.56
C THR A 83 9.37 9.90 -8.72
N GLY A 84 9.74 10.27 -9.96
CA GLY A 84 9.36 9.50 -11.16
C GLY A 84 7.95 9.82 -11.68
N LEU A 85 7.39 10.96 -11.29
CA LEU A 85 6.09 11.40 -11.77
C LEU A 85 6.21 12.01 -13.18
N PRO A 86 5.14 11.95 -13.99
CA PRO A 86 5.08 12.71 -15.23
C PRO A 86 5.34 14.20 -14.98
N GLN A 87 6.16 14.81 -15.82
CA GLN A 87 6.54 16.20 -15.66
C GLN A 87 5.35 17.13 -15.93
N THR A 88 5.10 18.05 -14.99
CA THR A 88 4.07 19.10 -15.13
C THR A 88 4.50 20.22 -16.09
N GLN A 89 3.57 21.09 -16.52
CA GLN A 89 3.90 22.27 -17.34
C GLN A 89 4.92 23.21 -16.66
N ARG A 90 4.90 23.26 -15.32
CA ARG A 90 5.86 24.03 -14.51
C ARG A 90 7.15 23.25 -14.20
N ARG A 91 7.38 22.14 -14.90
CA ARG A 91 8.56 21.27 -14.84
C ARG A 91 8.76 20.48 -13.55
N HIS A 92 7.84 20.48 -12.61
CA HIS A 92 7.87 19.60 -11.43
C HIS A 92 7.60 18.14 -11.82
N ASP A 93 8.40 17.23 -11.28
CA ASP A 93 8.36 15.77 -11.55
C ASP A 93 8.51 14.94 -10.26
N ALA A 94 8.43 15.59 -9.10
CA ALA A 94 8.47 14.98 -7.79
C ALA A 94 7.58 15.75 -6.79
N ILE A 95 7.18 15.06 -5.72
CA ILE A 95 6.42 15.62 -4.60
C ILE A 95 7.22 15.39 -3.33
N TRP A 96 7.43 16.45 -2.58
CA TRP A 96 7.92 16.39 -1.21
C TRP A 96 6.72 16.50 -0.27
N PHE A 97 6.55 15.51 0.61
CA PHE A 97 5.53 15.58 1.66
C PHE A 97 6.13 15.65 3.07
N VAL A 98 5.58 16.57 3.87
CA VAL A 98 5.90 16.79 5.27
C VAL A 98 4.66 16.43 6.08
N MET A 99 4.75 15.42 6.92
CA MET A 99 3.63 14.88 7.69
C MET A 99 3.86 15.08 9.18
N ASP A 100 2.88 15.68 9.85
CA ASP A 100 2.83 15.74 11.31
C ASP A 100 2.26 14.43 11.86
N ARG A 101 3.05 13.67 12.63
CA ARG A 101 2.65 12.32 13.07
C ARG A 101 1.47 12.33 14.04
N LEU A 102 1.29 13.41 14.80
CA LEU A 102 0.22 13.56 15.79
C LEU A 102 -1.14 13.79 15.11
N THR A 103 -1.23 14.82 14.27
CA THR A 103 -2.48 15.23 13.60
C THR A 103 -2.75 14.45 12.32
N LYS A 104 -1.77 13.69 11.82
CA LYS A 104 -1.79 13.06 10.49
C LYS A 104 -2.01 14.05 9.34
N SER A 105 -1.78 15.34 9.58
CA SER A 105 -1.82 16.36 8.54
C SER A 105 -0.57 16.28 7.67
N ALA A 106 -0.74 16.47 6.36
CA ALA A 106 0.35 16.42 5.40
C ALA A 106 0.35 17.68 4.52
N HIS A 107 1.54 18.24 4.31
CA HIS A 107 1.79 19.32 3.38
C HIS A 107 2.54 18.79 2.17
N PHE A 108 2.01 19.05 0.98
CA PHE A 108 2.58 18.60 -0.29
C PHE A 108 3.22 19.78 -1.02
N LEU A 109 4.49 19.64 -1.35
CA LEU A 109 5.28 20.62 -2.08
C LEU A 109 5.68 20.02 -3.43
N PRO A 110 5.23 20.60 -4.57
CA PRO A 110 5.72 20.17 -5.87
C PRO A 110 7.18 20.60 -6.01
N ILE A 111 8.05 19.65 -6.33
CA ILE A 111 9.49 19.89 -6.49
C ILE A 111 9.98 19.30 -7.81
N ARG A 112 11.24 19.58 -8.15
CA ARG A 112 11.95 18.88 -9.21
C ARG A 112 12.96 17.92 -8.58
N LYS A 113 13.05 16.71 -9.13
CA LYS A 113 14.02 15.71 -8.64
C LYS A 113 15.47 16.14 -8.81
N ASP A 114 15.74 17.11 -9.68
CA ASP A 114 17.07 17.66 -9.96
C ASP A 114 17.41 18.90 -9.12
N TYR A 115 16.57 19.25 -8.13
CA TYR A 115 16.93 20.27 -7.14
C TYR A 115 18.09 19.78 -6.27
N SER A 116 19.11 20.63 -6.16
CA SER A 116 20.19 20.40 -5.18
C SER A 116 19.63 20.52 -3.76
N VAL A 117 20.33 19.91 -2.79
CA VAL A 117 19.97 20.01 -1.37
C VAL A 117 19.91 21.47 -0.91
N SER A 118 20.86 22.31 -1.36
CA SER A 118 20.85 23.74 -1.08
C SER A 118 19.58 24.42 -1.59
N ARG A 119 19.10 24.04 -2.79
CA ARG A 119 17.86 24.58 -3.35
C ARG A 119 16.62 24.11 -2.59
N LEU A 120 16.63 22.87 -2.09
CA LEU A 120 15.54 22.34 -1.26
C LEU A 120 15.46 23.03 0.11
N ALA A 121 16.60 23.47 0.68
CA ALA A 121 16.64 24.20 1.94
C ALA A 121 16.10 25.64 1.85
N GLU A 122 15.97 26.19 0.65
CA GLU A 122 15.40 27.53 0.38
C GLU A 122 13.88 27.53 0.14
N ILE A 123 13.25 26.35 0.08
CA ILE A 123 11.80 26.20 -0.13
C ILE A 123 11.07 26.37 1.20
#